data_AF-A0A3D4V0Z8-F1
#
_entry.id   AF-A0A3D4V0Z8-F1
#
_cell.length_a   1.000
_cell.length_b   1.000
_cell.length_c   1.000
_cell.angle_alpha   90.00
_cell.angle_beta   90.00
_cell.angle_gamma   90.00
#
_symmetry.space_group_name_H-M   'P 1'
#
loop_
_entity.id
_entity.type
_entity.pdbx_description
1 polymer ?
#
loop_
_entity_poly.entity_id
_entity_poly.type
_entity_poly.pdbx_seq_one_letter_code
_entity_poly.pdbx_strand_id
1 'polypeptide(L)'
;SCHILHKRGRYAIMHFKELFSLDGLDTDISQNDIARRNTISSLLEEWGLLDIVDEETDDDQYASLGQIKIIPFKEKDDWELIPKYHIGNS
;
A
#
# COMPACT_ATOMS: atom_id res chain seq x y z
N SER A 1 2.88 4.52 0.15
CA SER A 1 1.76 4.51 -0.82
C SER A 1 1.69 3.13 -1.40
N CYS A 2 0.52 2.51 -1.31
CA CYS A 2 0.30 1.13 -1.74
C CYS A 2 -0.62 1.11 -2.97
N HIS A 3 -0.50 0.04 -3.75
CA HIS A 3 -1.32 -0.20 -4.93
C HIS A 3 -1.84 -1.64 -4.86
N ILE A 4 -3.04 -1.86 -5.39
CA ILE A 4 -3.53 -3.21 -5.66
C ILE A 4 -2.99 -3.67 -7.02
N LEU A 5 -2.23 -4.75 -7.02
CA LEU A 5 -1.75 -5.42 -8.22
C LEU A 5 -2.64 -6.63 -8.51
N HIS A 6 -3.12 -6.75 -9.75
CA HIS A 6 -3.80 -7.95 -10.23
C HIS A 6 -2.96 -8.63 -11.30
N LYS A 7 -2.58 -9.90 -11.07
CA LYS A 7 -1.77 -10.69 -12.01
C LYS A 7 -2.20 -12.15 -12.00
N ARG A 8 -2.65 -12.66 -13.16
CA ARG A 8 -3.05 -14.06 -13.37
C ARG A 8 -4.07 -14.57 -12.34
N GLY A 9 -5.10 -13.77 -12.05
CA GLY A 9 -6.16 -14.13 -11.09
C GLY A 9 -5.75 -14.04 -9.62
N ARG A 10 -4.57 -13.47 -9.32
CA ARG A 10 -4.11 -13.19 -7.96
C ARG A 10 -4.06 -11.70 -7.72
N TYR A 11 -4.41 -11.31 -6.49
CA TYR A 11 -4.37 -9.93 -6.02
C TYR A 11 -3.27 -9.79 -4.97
N ALA A 12 -2.58 -8.65 -4.96
CA ALA A 12 -1.60 -8.31 -3.95
C ALA A 12 -1.66 -6.82 -3.64
N ILE A 13 -1.57 -6.45 -2.36
CA ILE A 13 -1.31 -5.08 -1.96
C ILE A 13 0.21 -4.89 -1.95
N MET A 14 0.72 -3.98 -2.76
CA MET A 14 2.17 -3.74 -2.91
C MET A 14 2.53 -2.29 -2.61
N HIS A 15 3.64 -2.08 -1.91
CA HIS A 15 4.24 -0.76 -1.78
C HIS A 15 4.82 -0.30 -3.13
N PHE A 16 4.77 1.00 -3.41
CA PHE A 16 5.24 1.54 -4.71
C PHE A 16 6.71 1.22 -5.03
N LYS A 17 7.55 1.08 -4.00
CA LYS A 17 8.96 0.64 -4.15
C LYS A 17 9.07 -0.82 -4.61
N GLU A 18 8.14 -1.70 -4.19
CA GLU A 18 8.10 -3.08 -4.70
C GLU A 18 7.75 -3.09 -6.19
N LEU A 19 6.89 -2.15 -6.63
CA LEU A 19 6.55 -2.00 -8.06
C LEU A 19 7.75 -1.49 -8.87
N PHE A 20 8.52 -0.53 -8.36
CA PHE A 20 9.79 -0.14 -8.97
C PHE A 20 10.73 -1.34 -9.14
N SER A 21 10.87 -2.18 -8.10
CA SER A 21 11.69 -3.39 -8.17
C SER A 21 11.16 -4.37 -9.23
N LEU A 22 9.84 -4.55 -9.34
CA LEU A 22 9.22 -5.39 -10.37
C LEU A 22 9.46 -4.86 -11.80
N ASP A 23 9.57 -3.54 -11.95
CA ASP A 23 9.89 -2.89 -13.23
C ASP A 23 11.40 -2.85 -13.52
N GLY A 24 12.24 -3.39 -12.64
CA GLY A 24 13.71 -3.38 -12.78
C GLY A 24 14.35 -2.02 -12.53
N LEU A 25 13.65 -1.12 -11.83
CA LEU A 25 14.16 0.19 -11.42
C LEU A 25 14.85 0.10 -10.06
N ASP A 26 15.88 0.93 -9.86
CA ASP A 26 16.57 1.04 -8.58
C ASP A 26 15.61 1.52 -7.48
N THR A 27 15.58 0.79 -6.37
CA THR A 27 14.72 1.12 -5.23
C THR A 27 15.24 0.52 -3.93
N ASP A 28 14.90 1.16 -2.82
CA ASP A 28 15.38 0.86 -1.47
C ASP A 28 14.19 0.60 -0.52
N ILE A 29 13.57 -0.57 -0.61
CA ILE A 29 12.48 -0.89 0.32
C ILE A 29 13.00 -1.04 1.76
N SER A 30 12.38 -0.30 2.69
CA SER A 30 12.71 -0.34 4.12
C SER A 30 11.66 -1.12 4.91
N GLN A 31 12.01 -1.53 6.14
CA GLN A 31 11.05 -2.14 7.06
C GLN A 31 9.84 -1.23 7.34
N ASN A 32 10.05 0.09 7.41
CA ASN A 32 8.95 1.04 7.56
C ASN A 32 8.03 1.10 6.33
N ASP A 33 8.57 0.88 5.12
CA ASP A 33 7.73 0.78 3.91
C ASP A 33 6.81 -0.45 3.97
N ILE A 34 7.34 -1.58 4.43
CA ILE A 34 6.60 -2.83 4.66
C ILE A 34 5.57 -2.63 5.77
N ALA A 35 5.96 -2.04 6.89
CA ALA A 35 5.09 -1.84 8.04
C ALA A 35 3.87 -0.96 7.69
N ARG A 36 4.07 0.10 6.89
CA ARG A 36 2.95 0.91 6.38
C ARG A 36 2.05 0.14 5.41
N ARG A 37 2.62 -0.72 4.58
CA ARG A 37 1.82 -1.58 3.67
C ARG A 37 0.93 -2.51 4.48
N ASN A 38 1.48 -3.16 5.50
CA ASN A 38 0.76 -4.08 6.37
C ASN A 38 -0.35 -3.35 7.14
N THR A 39 -0.07 -2.18 7.74
CA THR A 39 -1.12 -1.37 8.40
C THR A 39 -2.24 -0.97 7.43
N ILE A 40 -1.91 -0.59 6.19
CA ILE A 40 -2.93 -0.26 5.17
C ILE A 40 -3.76 -1.50 4.82
N SER A 41 -3.13 -2.66 4.61
CA SER A 41 -3.85 -3.90 4.31
C SER A 41 -4.78 -4.31 5.45
N SER A 42 -4.30 -4.26 6.70
CA SER A 42 -5.09 -4.57 7.89
C SER A 42 -6.29 -3.64 8.04
N LEU A 43 -6.13 -2.33 7.81
CA LEU A 43 -7.27 -1.38 7.82
C LEU A 43 -8.32 -1.72 6.74
N LEU A 44 -7.89 -2.15 5.55
CA LEU A 44 -8.81 -2.53 4.48
C LEU A 44 -9.57 -3.83 4.82
N GLU A 45 -8.92 -4.78 5.48
CA GLU A 45 -9.53 -6.00 6.00
C GLU A 45 -10.52 -5.72 7.13
N GLU A 46 -10.17 -4.86 8.10
CA GLU A 46 -11.07 -4.41 9.17
C GLU A 46 -12.34 -3.75 8.61
N TRP A 47 -12.24 -3.10 7.45
CA TRP A 47 -13.37 -2.50 6.73
C TRP A 47 -14.14 -3.48 5.83
N GLY A 48 -13.72 -4.74 5.77
CA GLY A 48 -14.34 -5.80 4.97
C GLY A 48 -14.18 -5.61 3.46
N LEU A 49 -13.10 -4.95 3.02
CA LEU A 49 -12.83 -4.67 1.60
C LEU A 49 -11.96 -5.75 0.93
N LEU A 50 -11.24 -6.52 1.72
CA LEU A 50 -10.39 -7.64 1.30
C LEU A 50 -10.21 -8.63 2.45
N ASP A 51 -9.71 -9.82 2.14
CA ASP A 51 -9.23 -10.81 3.12
C ASP A 51 -7.74 -11.03 2.87
N ILE A 52 -6.93 -10.96 3.93
CA ILE A 52 -5.49 -11.25 3.88
C ILE A 52 -5.30 -12.77 3.91
N VAL A 53 -4.55 -13.30 2.94
CA VAL A 53 -4.34 -14.75 2.82
C VAL A 53 -3.31 -15.27 3.82
N ASP A 54 -2.26 -14.48 4.06
CA ASP A 54 -1.18 -14.78 4.98
C ASP A 54 -1.10 -13.63 6.00
N GLU A 55 -1.70 -13.82 7.19
CA GLU A 55 -1.69 -12.81 8.25
C GLU A 55 -0.31 -12.73 8.93
N GLU A 56 0.19 -11.52 9.11
CA GLU A 56 1.40 -11.25 9.91
C GLU A 56 1.00 -11.00 11.37
N THR A 57 1.55 -11.77 12.30
CA THR A 57 1.13 -11.76 13.72
C THR A 57 2.00 -10.89 14.64
N ASP A 58 3.10 -10.33 14.14
CA ASP A 58 4.06 -9.60 14.96
C ASP A 58 3.80 -8.07 14.92
N ASP A 59 3.73 -7.45 16.10
CA ASP A 59 3.41 -6.01 16.26
C ASP A 59 4.45 -5.07 15.60
N ASP A 60 5.71 -5.50 15.51
CA ASP A 60 6.79 -4.71 14.89
C ASP A 60 6.67 -4.61 13.36
N GLN A 61 5.74 -5.36 12.77
CA GLN A 61 5.41 -5.33 11.37
C GLN A 61 4.30 -4.32 11.00
N TYR A 62 3.83 -3.52 11.96
CA TYR A 62 2.82 -2.49 11.72
C TYR A 62 3.37 -1.10 12.00
N ALA A 63 3.12 -0.17 11.09
CA ALA A 63 3.43 1.24 11.30
C ALA A 63 2.36 1.92 12.18
N SER A 64 2.77 2.97 12.88
CA SER A 64 1.83 3.81 13.64
C SER A 64 0.82 4.49 12.71
N LEU A 65 -0.46 4.48 13.09
CA LEU A 65 -1.54 5.18 12.37
C LEU A 65 -1.27 6.67 12.20
N GLY A 66 -0.46 7.30 13.06
CA GLY A 66 -0.05 8.70 12.90
C GLY A 66 0.72 8.99 11.61
N GLN A 67 1.25 7.95 10.94
CA GLN A 67 1.92 8.05 9.65
C GLN A 67 0.98 7.90 8.45
N ILE A 68 -0.32 7.61 8.68
CA ILE A 68 -1.32 7.36 7.65
C ILE A 68 -2.41 8.42 7.75
N LYS A 69 -2.70 9.09 6.63
CA LYS A 69 -3.82 10.03 6.52
C LYS A 69 -4.92 9.39 5.69
N ILE A 70 -6.09 9.20 6.29
CA ILE A 70 -7.32 8.82 5.61
C ILE A 70 -8.15 10.10 5.45
N ILE A 71 -8.66 10.33 4.24
CA ILE A 71 -9.56 11.45 3.95
C ILE A 71 -10.94 10.92 3.54
N PRO A 72 -12.04 11.53 4.01
CA PRO A 72 -13.37 11.22 3.52
C PRO A 72 -13.50 11.51 2.03
N PHE A 73 -14.28 10.70 1.30
CA PHE A 73 -14.50 10.89 -0.14
C PHE A 73 -15.02 12.30 -0.49
N LYS A 74 -15.89 12.87 0.36
CA LYS A 74 -16.45 14.22 0.20
C LYS A 74 -15.41 15.35 0.24
N GLU A 75 -14.25 15.11 0.85
CA GLU A 75 -13.16 16.08 0.98
C GLU A 75 -12.10 15.87 -0.10
N LYS A 76 -12.24 14.86 -0.98
CA LYS A 76 -11.24 14.51 -1.99
C LYS A 76 -10.82 15.72 -2.85
N ASP A 77 -11.78 16.56 -3.22
CA ASP A 77 -11.54 17.72 -4.10
C ASP A 77 -10.77 18.86 -3.41
N ASP A 78 -10.69 18.82 -2.07
CA ASP A 78 -9.88 19.77 -1.28
C ASP A 78 -8.40 19.35 -1.21
N TRP A 79 -8.04 18.17 -1.74
CA TRP A 79 -6.71 17.60 -1.67
C TRP A 79 -6.13 17.32 -3.06
N GLU A 80 -4.86 17.68 -3.25
CA GLU A 80 -4.09 17.21 -4.39
C GLU A 80 -3.54 15.80 -4.11
N LEU A 81 -4.04 14.81 -4.85
CA LEU A 81 -3.60 13.41 -4.71
C LEU A 81 -2.39 13.14 -5.62
N ILE A 82 -1.20 13.06 -5.03
CA ILE A 82 0.05 12.84 -5.76
C ILE A 82 0.50 11.37 -5.64
N PRO A 83 0.34 10.54 -6.69
CA PRO A 83 0.83 9.17 -6.68
C PRO A 83 2.37 9.14 -6.77
N LYS A 84 3.00 8.26 -5.97
CA LYS A 84 4.48 8.06 -6.00
C LYS A 84 4.96 7.12 -7.10
N TYR A 85 4.04 6.41 -7.75
CA TYR A 85 4.31 5.48 -8.82
C TYR A 85 3.28 5.67 -9.91
N HIS A 86 3.75 5.69 -11.16
CA HIS A 86 2.93 5.80 -12.35
C HIS A 86 3.15 4.51 -13.15
N ILE A 87 2.07 3.76 -13.40
CA ILE A 87 2.13 2.54 -14.20
C ILE A 87 2.34 2.92 -15.65
N GLY A 88 3.49 2.52 -16.21
CA GLY A 88 3.87 2.80 -17.58
C GLY A 88 4.37 4.24 -17.75
N ASN A 89 5.61 4.39 -18.22
CA ASN A 89 6.03 5.66 -18.82
C ASN A 89 5.10 5.95 -20.00
N SER A 90 4.40 7.09 -19.95
CA SER A 90 4.08 7.84 -21.15
C SER A 90 5.17 8.87 -21.38
#